data_AF-A0A842LGN0-F1
#
_entry.id   AF-A0A842LGN0-F1
#
_cell.length_a   1.000
_cell.length_b   1.000
_cell.length_c   1.000
_cell.angle_alpha   90.00
_cell.angle_beta   90.00
_cell.angle_gamma   90.00
#
_symmetry.space_group_name_H-M   'P 1'
#
loop_
_entity.id
_entity.type
_entity.pdbx_description
1 polymer ?
#
loop_
_entity_poly.entity_id
_entity_poly.type
_entity_poly.pdbx_seq_one_letter_code
_entity_poly.pdbx_strand_id
1 'polypeptide(L)'
;MSDEVKEEKNVIDARALFNEMLTKYEQERLEVPEESTEEEKSEEKQKSVKKRRYISKSDKINAALMIMVLRKLKYISLQSFQPDIREEAREAARLLKIIIEQNEDLFPGVLKKEE
;
A
#
# COMPACT_ATOMS: atom_id res chain seq x y z
N MET A 1 59.10 26.93 -16.34
CA MET A 1 58.29 26.80 -15.13
C MET A 1 56.86 27.05 -15.55
N SER A 2 56.12 26.00 -15.88
CA SER A 2 54.71 26.07 -16.25
C SER A 2 54.01 24.96 -15.49
N ASP A 3 53.36 25.32 -14.39
CA ASP A 3 52.60 24.39 -13.57
C ASP A 3 51.25 24.14 -14.24
N GLU A 4 51.06 22.92 -14.76
CA GLU A 4 49.78 22.44 -15.24
C GLU A 4 48.89 22.09 -14.03
N VAL A 5 47.87 22.91 -13.80
CA VAL A 5 46.79 22.61 -12.86
C VAL A 5 45.97 21.44 -13.43
N LYS A 6 46.16 20.25 -12.88
CA LYS A 6 45.33 19.07 -13.18
C LYS A 6 43.96 19.27 -12.55
N GLU A 7 42.96 19.57 -13.37
CA GLU A 7 41.56 19.50 -12.98
C GLU A 7 41.17 18.02 -12.75
N GLU A 8 41.12 17.60 -11.49
CA GLU A 8 40.52 16.33 -11.09
C GLU A 8 39.00 16.41 -11.30
N LYS A 9 38.55 15.90 -12.44
CA LYS A 9 37.13 15.65 -12.68
C LYS A 9 36.68 14.54 -11.74
N ASN A 10 35.94 14.90 -10.68
CA ASN A 10 35.21 13.96 -9.85
C ASN A 10 34.14 13.27 -10.69
N VAL A 11 34.53 12.19 -11.37
CA VAL A 11 33.62 11.29 -12.07
C VAL A 11 32.89 10.49 -11.00
N ILE A 12 31.72 10.98 -10.61
CA ILE A 12 30.86 10.28 -9.66
C ILE A 12 30.32 9.04 -10.38
N ASP A 13 30.81 7.86 -9.99
CA ASP A 13 30.34 6.58 -10.52
C ASP A 13 28.89 6.35 -10.07
N ALA A 14 27.96 6.38 -11.03
CA ALA A 14 26.55 6.13 -10.79
C ALA A 14 26.29 4.79 -10.10
N ARG A 15 27.18 3.80 -10.32
CA ARG A 15 27.11 2.49 -9.69
C ARG A 15 27.41 2.56 -8.18
N ALA A 16 28.33 3.43 -7.78
CA ALA A 16 28.66 3.64 -6.37
C ALA A 16 27.49 4.29 -5.60
N LEU A 17 26.85 5.31 -6.20
CA LEU A 17 25.66 5.93 -5.63
C LEU A 17 24.48 4.95 -5.50
N PHE A 18 24.28 4.09 -6.52
CA PHE A 18 23.20 3.11 -6.49
C PHE A 18 23.38 2.08 -5.36
N ASN A 19 24.61 1.61 -5.15
CA ASN A 19 24.92 0.68 -4.07
C ASN A 19 24.71 1.32 -2.69
N GLU A 20 25.10 2.59 -2.52
CA GLU A 20 24.88 3.30 -1.26
C GLU A 20 23.37 3.43 -0.93
N MET A 21 22.55 3.71 -1.94
CA MET A 21 21.09 3.79 -1.79
C MET A 21 20.47 2.44 -1.41
N LEU A 22 20.97 1.34 -1.99
CA LEU A 22 20.52 -0.02 -1.65
C LEU A 22 20.84 -0.37 -0.19
N THR A 23 22.05 -0.08 0.25
CA THR A 23 22.47 -0.38 1.64
C THR A 23 21.65 0.36 2.68
N LYS A 24 21.25 1.61 2.41
CA LYS A 24 20.37 2.38 3.31
C LYS A 24 18.98 1.73 3.42
N TYR A 25 18.46 1.20 2.31
CA TYR A 25 17.14 0.56 2.28
C TYR A 25 17.11 -0.78 3.03
N GLU A 26 18.21 -1.53 3.01
CA GLU A 26 18.34 -2.78 3.76
C GLU A 26 18.49 -2.54 5.27
N GLN A 27 19.19 -1.47 5.66
CA GLN A 27 19.33 -1.08 7.08
C GLN A 27 18.02 -0.63 7.71
N GLU A 28 17.19 0.15 7.01
CA GLU A 28 15.87 0.58 7.51
C GLU A 28 14.90 -0.60 7.75
N ARG A 29 15.10 -1.75 7.11
CA ARG A 29 14.26 -2.94 7.30
C ARG A 29 14.58 -3.74 8.56
N LEU A 30 15.78 -3.61 9.12
CA LEU A 30 16.23 -4.40 10.27
C LEU A 30 15.92 -3.73 11.62
N GLU A 31 15.52 -2.47 11.64
CA GLU A 31 15.28 -1.71 12.88
C GLU A 31 13.83 -1.73 13.37
N VAL A 32 12.94 -2.54 12.78
CA VAL A 32 11.58 -2.74 13.32
C VAL A 32 11.64 -3.83 14.40
N PRO A 33 11.40 -3.52 15.69
CA PRO A 33 11.35 -4.54 16.73
C PRO A 33 10.10 -5.39 16.53
N GLU A 34 10.27 -6.70 16.33
CA GLU A 34 9.18 -7.68 16.50
C GLU A 34 8.81 -7.76 17.98
N GLU A 35 7.78 -7.01 18.37
CA GLU A 35 7.14 -7.14 19.67
C GLU A 35 6.08 -8.26 19.59
N SER A 36 6.39 -9.36 20.26
CA SER A 36 5.55 -10.53 20.50
C SER A 36 4.28 -10.20 21.29
N THR A 37 3.14 -10.79 20.92
CA THR A 37 2.12 -11.22 21.89
C THR A 37 1.28 -12.39 21.34
N GLU A 38 1.38 -13.53 22.02
CA GLU A 38 0.31 -14.53 22.12
C GLU A 38 -0.90 -13.90 22.81
N GLU A 39 -2.13 -14.18 22.35
CA GLU A 39 -3.25 -14.68 23.19
C GLU A 39 -4.59 -14.80 22.41
N GLU A 40 -5.23 -15.95 22.65
CA GLU A 40 -6.67 -16.21 22.81
C GLU A 40 -7.68 -16.11 21.64
N LYS A 41 -8.02 -17.31 21.12
CA LYS A 41 -9.32 -18.00 21.23
C LYS A 41 -10.65 -17.20 21.07
N SER A 42 -11.31 -17.56 19.95
CA SER A 42 -12.72 -18.02 19.81
C SER A 42 -13.93 -17.12 20.14
N GLU A 43 -14.93 -17.25 19.24
CA GLU A 43 -16.38 -17.01 19.42
C GLU A 43 -16.80 -15.52 19.51
N GLU A 44 -17.91 -15.02 18.97
CA GLU A 44 -19.12 -15.59 18.39
C GLU A 44 -19.82 -14.45 17.61
N LYS A 45 -20.63 -14.80 16.60
CA LYS A 45 -21.49 -13.84 15.90
C LYS A 45 -22.56 -13.32 16.86
N GLN A 46 -22.37 -12.13 17.44
CA GLN A 46 -23.46 -11.39 18.08
C GLN A 46 -23.67 -10.03 17.40
N LYS A 47 -24.90 -9.82 16.91
CA LYS A 47 -25.38 -8.55 16.36
C LYS A 47 -25.19 -7.45 17.42
N SER A 48 -24.16 -6.63 17.27
CA SER A 48 -23.85 -5.59 18.24
C SER A 48 -24.39 -4.23 17.82
N VAL A 49 -25.26 -3.68 18.67
CA VAL A 49 -25.52 -2.25 18.88
C VAL A 49 -24.28 -1.41 18.57
N LYS A 50 -24.46 -0.30 17.82
CA LYS A 50 -23.41 0.63 17.33
C LYS A 50 -22.59 1.27 18.48
N LYS A 51 -21.77 0.49 19.19
CA LYS A 51 -20.60 1.01 19.91
C LYS A 51 -19.56 1.31 18.85
N ARG A 52 -18.97 2.52 18.86
CA ARG A 52 -17.87 2.88 17.95
C ARG A 52 -16.74 1.88 18.16
N ARG A 53 -16.61 0.91 17.26
CA ARG A 53 -15.49 -0.03 17.26
C ARG A 53 -14.21 0.79 17.11
N TYR A 54 -13.22 0.53 17.96
CA TYR A 54 -11.94 1.23 17.89
C TYR A 54 -11.24 0.76 16.62
N ILE A 55 -11.13 1.64 15.62
CA ILE A 55 -10.45 1.35 14.36
C ILE A 55 -8.96 1.59 14.59
N SER A 56 -8.13 0.56 14.41
CA SER A 56 -6.69 0.67 14.57
C SER A 56 -6.09 1.61 13.52
N LYS A 57 -4.86 2.13 13.76
CA LYS A 57 -4.19 2.99 12.78
C LYS A 57 -3.91 2.22 11.47
N SER A 58 -3.56 0.94 11.56
CA SER A 58 -3.33 0.07 10.40
C SER A 58 -4.59 -0.11 9.55
N ASP A 59 -5.76 -0.32 10.17
CA ASP A 59 -7.01 -0.53 9.43
C ASP A 59 -7.42 0.73 8.64
N LYS A 60 -7.12 1.93 9.18
CA LYS A 60 -7.34 3.20 8.47
C LYS A 60 -6.43 3.32 7.25
N ILE A 61 -5.17 2.92 7.38
CA ILE A 61 -4.21 2.92 6.27
C ILE A 61 -4.65 1.92 5.20
N ASN A 62 -5.01 0.70 5.60
CA ASN A 62 -5.51 -0.34 4.72
C ASN A 62 -6.76 0.11 3.96
N ALA A 63 -7.71 0.74 4.66
CA ALA A 63 -8.89 1.33 4.04
C ALA A 63 -8.53 2.43 3.02
N ALA A 64 -7.61 3.33 3.36
CA ALA A 64 -7.16 4.38 2.45
C ALA A 64 -6.49 3.82 1.20
N LEU A 65 -5.64 2.80 1.34
CA LEU A 65 -5.00 2.10 0.23
C LEU A 65 -6.04 1.44 -0.68
N MET A 66 -7.03 0.75 -0.12
CA MET A 66 -8.11 0.14 -0.92
C MET A 66 -8.93 1.17 -1.69
N ILE A 67 -9.22 2.33 -1.09
CA ILE A 67 -9.87 3.43 -1.79
C ILE A 67 -9.01 3.92 -2.97
N MET A 68 -7.70 4.04 -2.79
CA MET A 68 -6.78 4.43 -3.87
C MET A 68 -6.77 3.41 -5.01
N VAL A 69 -6.72 2.10 -4.69
CA VAL A 69 -6.76 1.03 -5.68
C VAL A 69 -8.06 1.08 -6.48
N LEU A 70 -9.22 1.19 -5.83
CA LEU A 70 -10.52 1.30 -6.49
C LEU A 70 -10.59 2.54 -7.42
N ARG A 71 -10.01 3.68 -7.00
CA ARG A 71 -9.94 4.88 -7.83
C ARG A 71 -9.04 4.68 -9.05
N LYS A 72 -7.90 4.01 -8.90
CA LYS A 72 -6.97 3.72 -10.00
C LYS A 72 -7.60 2.74 -11.00
N LEU A 73 -8.23 1.67 -10.54
CA LEU A 73 -8.97 0.75 -11.40
C LEU A 73 -10.09 1.45 -12.16
N LYS A 74 -10.85 2.33 -11.48
CA LYS A 74 -11.87 3.16 -12.14
C LYS A 74 -11.23 4.03 -13.23
N TYR A 75 -10.13 4.72 -12.92
CA TYR A 75 -9.41 5.55 -13.90
C TYR A 75 -8.97 4.75 -15.12
N ILE A 76 -8.33 3.59 -14.91
CA ILE A 76 -7.88 2.70 -15.99
C ILE A 76 -9.07 2.27 -16.87
N SER A 77 -10.19 1.86 -16.25
CA SER A 77 -11.38 1.43 -17.00
C SER A 77 -12.05 2.55 -17.82
N LEU A 78 -11.80 3.81 -17.48
CA LEU A 78 -12.33 4.98 -18.19
C LEU A 78 -11.38 5.50 -19.26
N GLN A 79 -10.06 5.43 -19.02
CA GLN A 79 -9.04 6.05 -19.88
C GLN A 79 -8.39 5.07 -20.86
N SER A 80 -8.50 3.77 -20.64
CA SER A 80 -7.93 2.79 -21.56
C SER A 80 -8.72 2.75 -22.88
N PHE A 81 -8.02 2.81 -24.00
CA PHE A 81 -8.60 2.62 -25.33
C PHE A 81 -8.80 1.14 -25.69
N GLN A 82 -8.10 0.23 -24.99
CA GLN A 82 -8.21 -1.21 -25.21
C GLN A 82 -9.43 -1.75 -24.46
N PRO A 83 -10.40 -2.38 -25.16
CA PRO A 83 -11.63 -2.89 -24.55
C PRO A 83 -11.32 -3.93 -23.45
N ASP A 84 -10.42 -4.86 -23.72
CA ASP A 84 -10.06 -5.95 -22.79
C ASP A 84 -9.55 -5.37 -21.46
N ILE A 85 -8.64 -4.39 -21.50
CA ILE A 85 -8.14 -3.73 -20.29
C ILE A 85 -9.26 -3.03 -19.51
N ARG A 86 -10.25 -2.46 -20.20
CA ARG A 86 -11.39 -1.81 -19.53
C ARG A 86 -12.25 -2.83 -18.81
N GLU A 87 -12.49 -3.99 -19.40
CA GLU A 87 -13.28 -5.07 -18.80
C GLU A 87 -12.54 -5.69 -17.62
N GLU A 88 -11.27 -6.03 -17.79
CA GLU A 88 -10.40 -6.55 -16.73
C GLU A 88 -10.31 -5.59 -15.53
N ALA A 89 -10.13 -4.29 -15.78
CA ALA A 89 -10.10 -3.29 -14.70
C ALA A 89 -11.44 -3.19 -13.96
N ARG A 90 -12.57 -3.38 -14.64
CA ARG A 90 -13.89 -3.42 -14.01
C ARG A 90 -14.09 -4.69 -13.21
N GLU A 91 -13.65 -5.83 -13.74
CA GLU A 91 -13.76 -7.12 -13.07
C GLU A 91 -12.89 -7.16 -11.80
N ALA A 92 -11.64 -6.73 -11.89
CA ALA A 92 -10.76 -6.55 -10.75
C ALA A 92 -11.40 -5.63 -9.68
N ALA A 93 -12.05 -4.54 -10.09
CA ALA A 93 -12.75 -3.66 -9.15
C ALA A 93 -13.96 -4.34 -8.50
N ARG A 94 -14.69 -5.23 -9.20
CA ARG A 94 -15.78 -6.01 -8.59
C ARG A 94 -15.26 -7.02 -7.58
N LEU A 95 -14.23 -7.79 -7.95
CA LEU A 95 -13.59 -8.76 -7.05
C LEU A 95 -13.08 -8.08 -5.78
N LEU A 96 -12.43 -6.93 -5.93
CA LEU A 96 -11.93 -6.18 -4.78
C LEU A 96 -13.06 -5.69 -3.87
N LYS A 97 -14.20 -5.25 -4.42
CA LYS A 97 -15.37 -4.89 -3.61
C LYS A 97 -15.89 -6.08 -2.80
N ILE A 98 -15.97 -7.28 -3.40
CA ILE A 98 -16.40 -8.49 -2.69
C ILE A 98 -15.42 -8.81 -1.54
N ILE A 99 -14.11 -8.71 -1.78
CA ILE A 99 -13.10 -8.91 -0.74
C ILE A 99 -13.27 -7.91 0.40
N ILE A 100 -13.47 -6.63 0.08
CA ILE A 100 -13.68 -5.56 1.07
C ILE A 100 -14.96 -5.81 1.87
N GLU A 101 -16.04 -6.25 1.22
CA GLU A 101 -17.31 -6.56 1.87
C GLU A 101 -17.19 -7.76 2.83
N GLN A 102 -16.47 -8.81 2.44
CA GLN A 102 -16.20 -9.96 3.29
C GLN A 102 -15.27 -9.65 4.48
N ASN A 103 -14.45 -8.60 4.36
CA ASN A 103 -13.45 -8.21 5.34
C ASN A 103 -13.67 -6.76 5.85
N GLU A 104 -14.92 -6.40 6.17
CA GLU A 104 -15.29 -5.05 6.62
C GLU A 104 -14.48 -4.58 7.84
N ASP A 105 -14.05 -5.51 8.68
CA ASP A 105 -13.23 -5.26 9.86
C ASP A 105 -11.85 -4.67 9.51
N LEU A 106 -11.23 -5.16 8.43
CA LEU A 106 -9.93 -4.70 7.94
C LEU A 106 -10.02 -3.45 7.06
N PHE A 107 -11.18 -3.21 6.46
CA PHE A 107 -11.42 -2.13 5.50
C PHE A 107 -12.63 -1.27 5.87
N PRO A 108 -12.65 -0.66 7.06
CA PRO A 108 -13.82 0.05 7.55
C PRO A 108 -14.14 1.28 6.70
N GLY A 109 -15.40 1.40 6.28
CA GLY A 109 -15.92 2.59 5.58
C GLY A 109 -15.46 2.76 4.13
N VAL A 110 -14.81 1.75 3.54
CA VAL A 110 -14.40 1.79 2.12
C VAL A 110 -15.60 1.69 1.18
N LEU A 111 -16.53 0.78 1.47
CA LEU A 111 -17.81 0.68 0.77
C LEU A 111 -18.86 1.45 1.57
N LYS A 112 -19.55 2.38 0.91
CA LYS A 112 -20.75 2.98 1.48
C LYS A 112 -21.87 1.95 1.34
N LYS A 113 -22.47 1.53 2.45
CA LYS A 113 -23.76 0.83 2.41
C LYS A 113 -24.77 1.85 1.88
N GLU A 114 -25.40 1.53 0.75
CA GLU A 114 -26.57 2.29 0.29
C GLU A 114 -27.67 2.05 1.34
N GLU A 115 -27.99 3.09 2.11
CA GLU A 115 -29.15 3.12 3.02
C GLU A 115 -30.45 3.36 2.23
#